data_AF-A0A436QT86-F1
#
_entry.id   AF-A0A436QT86-F1
#
_cell.length_a   1.000
_cell.length_b   1.000
_cell.length_c   1.000
_cell.angle_alpha   90.00
_cell.angle_beta   90.00
_cell.angle_gamma   90.00
#
_symmetry.space_group_name_H-M   'P 1'
#
loop_
_entity.id
_entity.type
_entity.pdbx_description
1 polymer ?
#
loop_
_entity_poly.entity_id
_entity_poly.type
_entity_poly.pdbx_seq_one_letter_code
_entity_poly.pdbx_strand_id
1 'polypeptide(L)'
;IVAHHPLLAGDVGVDRELSDIVARISGLPDPAEKRLLVEDALARLEESEAGAIAAEQAVAEARAAESAARPPLQDARAELARIETEARTLAKILNATSGGDLFPSVLEQISVERGYETALGAALGEDLDVPLDRSAPVHWGESTVQPGDAVLPEGVKSLASVVHAPSQLARRLAQTGVVEAADGRRLQALLAPGQRLVSRDGALWRWDGLTAGADAPTAAALRLAQKNRLAELDAEAVQATRVVREAEEALARAEQAMRQA
;
A
#
# COMPACT_ATOMS: atom_id res chain seq x y z
N ILE A 1 108.99 58.46 21.67
CA ILE A 1 108.13 57.49 22.41
C ILE A 1 106.94 58.33 22.87
N VAL A 2 105.78 58.32 22.22
CA VAL A 2 104.74 57.28 22.23
C VAL A 2 103.89 57.40 20.95
N ALA A 3 103.41 56.24 20.48
CA ALA A 3 102.60 56.03 19.29
C ALA A 3 101.19 56.65 19.34
N HIS A 4 100.63 57.02 18.18
CA HIS A 4 99.18 57.04 17.97
C HIS A 4 98.81 56.76 16.50
N HIS A 5 98.19 55.61 16.28
CA HIS A 5 97.40 55.24 15.11
C HIS A 5 95.92 55.48 15.50
N PRO A 6 95.07 56.13 14.68
CA PRO A 6 93.83 55.45 14.23
C PRO A 6 93.27 55.97 12.86
N LEU A 7 92.91 55.12 11.90
CA LEU A 7 91.61 54.43 11.69
C LEU A 7 90.40 55.21 11.10
N LEU A 8 90.47 56.51 10.79
CA LEU A 8 89.24 57.29 10.54
C LEU A 8 88.64 57.33 9.10
N ALA A 9 89.19 56.62 8.12
CA ALA A 9 88.63 56.63 6.75
C ALA A 9 87.61 55.51 6.45
N GLY A 10 87.52 54.49 7.30
CA GLY A 10 86.52 53.41 7.19
C GLY A 10 85.14 53.79 7.73
N ASP A 11 85.08 54.73 8.68
CA ASP A 11 83.87 55.06 9.46
C ASP A 11 82.77 55.72 8.62
N VAL A 12 83.14 56.63 7.70
CA VAL A 12 82.18 57.44 6.92
C VAL A 12 81.47 56.65 5.83
N GLY A 13 82.11 55.61 5.28
CA GLY A 13 81.49 54.68 4.32
C GLY A 13 80.52 53.73 4.99
N VAL A 14 80.90 53.24 6.18
CA VAL A 14 80.08 52.36 7.02
C VAL A 14 78.83 53.10 7.52
N ASP A 15 78.94 54.37 7.93
CA ASP A 15 77.79 55.17 8.38
C ASP A 15 76.77 55.44 7.26
N ARG A 16 77.22 55.66 6.02
CA ARG A 16 76.32 55.85 4.88
C ARG A 16 75.61 54.55 4.50
N GLU A 17 76.33 53.43 4.47
CA GLU A 17 75.72 52.11 4.27
C GLU A 17 74.75 51.75 5.41
N LEU A 18 75.08 52.06 6.66
CA LEU A 18 74.23 51.84 7.82
C LEU A 18 72.93 52.67 7.71
N SER A 19 73.03 53.93 7.28
CA SER A 19 71.87 54.81 7.08
C SER A 19 70.97 54.33 5.94
N ASP A 20 71.54 53.85 4.82
CA ASP A 20 70.77 53.28 3.71
C ASP A 20 70.09 51.94 4.11
N ILE A 21 70.77 51.13 4.92
CA ILE A 21 70.22 49.90 5.49
C ILE A 21 69.09 50.23 6.46
N VAL A 22 69.25 51.22 7.35
CA VAL A 22 68.21 51.66 8.28
C VAL A 22 67.00 52.23 7.53
N ALA A 23 67.20 53.08 6.52
CA ALA A 23 66.11 53.62 5.70
C ALA A 23 65.35 52.51 4.95
N ARG A 24 66.06 51.49 4.42
CA ARG A 24 65.45 50.29 3.83
C ARG A 24 64.68 49.46 4.86
N ILE A 25 65.22 49.27 6.06
CA ILE A 25 64.55 48.53 7.15
C ILE A 25 63.30 49.27 7.64
N SER A 26 63.36 50.60 7.78
CA SER A 26 62.23 51.43 8.20
C SER A 26 61.12 51.53 7.15
N GLY A 27 61.43 51.31 5.86
CA GLY A 27 60.45 51.26 4.78
C GLY A 27 59.81 49.89 4.57
N LEU A 28 60.29 48.84 5.25
CA LEU A 28 59.70 47.50 5.19
C LEU A 28 58.50 47.41 6.15
N PRO A 29 57.40 46.74 5.76
CA PRO A 29 56.27 46.50 6.66
C PRO A 29 56.72 45.74 7.92
N ASP A 30 56.11 46.05 9.07
CA ASP A 30 56.43 45.36 10.33
C ASP A 30 56.22 43.84 10.19
N PRO A 31 57.28 43.03 10.33
CA PRO A 31 57.17 41.58 10.27
C PRO A 31 56.18 40.99 11.28
N ALA A 32 55.97 41.64 12.43
CA ALA A 32 54.99 41.19 13.42
C ALA A 32 53.54 41.41 12.95
N GLU A 33 53.24 42.59 12.37
CA GLU A 33 51.94 42.89 11.75
C GLU A 33 51.64 41.91 10.61
N LYS A 34 52.62 41.62 9.75
CA LYS A 34 52.45 40.64 8.66
C LYS A 34 52.20 39.22 9.16
N ARG A 35 52.83 38.80 10.27
CA ARG A 35 52.58 37.48 10.89
C ARG A 35 51.14 37.37 11.40
N LEU A 36 50.63 38.40 12.08
CA LEU A 36 49.25 38.43 12.58
C LEU A 36 48.23 38.35 11.43
N LEU A 37 48.48 39.07 10.33
CA LEU A 37 47.64 38.99 9.13
C LEU A 37 47.65 37.60 8.49
N VAL A 38 48.81 36.91 8.48
CA VAL A 38 48.91 35.54 7.99
C VAL A 38 48.16 34.57 8.90
N GLU A 39 48.28 34.72 10.22
CA GLU A 39 47.55 33.89 11.19
C GLU A 39 46.03 34.03 11.04
N ASP A 40 45.50 35.26 10.93
CA ASP A 40 44.07 35.50 10.68
C ASP A 40 43.62 34.93 9.33
N ALA A 41 44.43 35.09 8.27
CA ALA A 41 44.12 34.52 6.97
C ALA A 41 44.10 32.98 6.98
N LEU A 42 45.03 32.35 7.71
CA LEU A 42 45.07 30.88 7.87
C LEU A 42 43.88 30.37 8.67
N ALA A 43 43.48 31.05 9.74
CA ALA A 43 42.29 30.68 10.52
C ALA A 43 41.01 30.75 9.67
N ARG A 44 40.85 31.81 8.86
CA ARG A 44 39.72 31.94 7.92
C ARG A 44 39.74 30.90 6.81
N LEU A 45 40.94 30.53 6.33
CA LEU A 45 41.10 29.46 5.35
C LEU A 45 40.66 28.12 5.94
N GLU A 46 41.12 27.78 7.14
CA GLU A 46 40.74 26.54 7.84
C GLU A 46 39.23 26.46 8.10
N GLU A 47 38.60 27.56 8.55
CA GLU A 47 37.15 27.64 8.73
C GLU A 47 36.39 27.46 7.39
N SER A 48 36.88 28.10 6.32
CA SER A 48 36.28 27.96 4.99
C SER A 48 36.45 26.55 4.42
N GLU A 49 37.59 25.90 4.63
CA GLU A 49 37.85 24.52 4.19
C GLU A 49 36.97 23.53 4.94
N ALA A 50 36.83 23.68 6.26
CA ALA A 50 35.91 22.88 7.07
C ALA A 50 34.45 23.07 6.62
N GLY A 51 34.04 24.32 6.34
CA GLY A 51 32.72 24.63 5.80
C GLY A 51 32.47 24.02 4.42
N ALA A 52 33.47 24.05 3.54
CA ALA A 52 33.39 23.43 2.21
C ALA A 52 33.23 21.91 2.30
N ILE A 53 34.02 21.24 3.15
CA ILE A 53 33.91 19.79 3.38
C ILE A 53 32.52 19.42 3.93
N ALA A 54 32.00 20.18 4.90
CA ALA A 54 30.68 19.94 5.46
C ALA A 54 29.56 20.12 4.41
N ALA A 55 29.67 21.14 3.55
CA ALA A 55 28.72 21.36 2.45
C ALA A 55 28.78 20.22 1.41
N GLU A 56 29.97 19.78 1.02
CA GLU A 56 30.15 18.65 0.10
C GLU A 56 29.55 17.36 0.65
N GLN A 57 29.72 17.08 1.95
CA GLN A 57 29.10 15.95 2.63
C GLN A 57 27.57 16.07 2.64
N ALA A 58 27.03 17.23 2.98
CA ALA A 58 25.59 17.47 2.99
C ALA A 58 24.96 17.24 1.60
N VAL A 59 25.61 17.73 0.53
CA VAL A 59 25.17 17.50 -0.86
C VAL A 59 25.23 16.01 -1.22
N ALA A 60 26.30 15.30 -0.83
CA ALA A 60 26.44 13.87 -1.10
C ALA A 60 25.35 13.04 -0.40
N GLU A 61 25.05 13.33 0.86
CA GLU A 61 24.01 12.68 1.65
C GLU A 61 22.61 12.97 1.09
N ALA A 62 22.32 14.24 0.77
CA ALA A 62 21.03 14.64 0.20
C ALA A 62 20.79 13.97 -1.16
N ARG A 63 21.82 13.88 -2.01
CA ARG A 63 21.74 13.18 -3.30
C ARG A 63 21.51 11.69 -3.14
N ALA A 64 22.17 11.06 -2.16
CA ALA A 64 21.96 9.65 -1.84
C ALA A 64 20.52 9.40 -1.35
N ALA A 65 20.00 10.27 -0.48
CA ALA A 65 18.62 10.17 0.02
C ALA A 65 17.58 10.35 -1.10
N GLU A 66 17.78 11.31 -2.01
CA GLU A 66 16.91 11.51 -3.18
C GLU A 66 16.90 10.28 -4.08
N SER A 67 18.09 9.74 -4.39
CA SER A 67 18.23 8.53 -5.21
C SER A 67 17.55 7.32 -4.54
N ALA A 68 17.68 7.18 -3.22
CA ALA A 68 17.07 6.09 -2.46
C ALA A 68 15.54 6.20 -2.34
N ALA A 69 14.97 7.41 -2.41
CA ALA A 69 13.53 7.63 -2.30
C ALA A 69 12.76 7.35 -3.61
N ARG A 70 13.44 7.32 -4.77
CA ARG A 70 12.80 7.10 -6.08
C ARG A 70 12.26 5.68 -6.28
N PRO A 71 13.01 4.59 -5.99
CA PRO A 71 12.50 3.23 -6.21
C PRO A 71 11.23 2.89 -5.42
N PRO A 72 11.12 3.19 -4.11
CA PRO A 72 9.90 2.92 -3.35
C PRO A 72 8.65 3.59 -3.94
N LEU A 73 8.78 4.81 -4.46
CA LEU A 73 7.68 5.50 -5.13
C LEU A 73 7.29 4.81 -6.45
N GLN A 74 8.27 4.36 -7.23
CA GLN A 74 8.03 3.62 -8.46
C GLN A 74 7.31 2.30 -8.18
N ASP A 75 7.76 1.55 -7.17
CA ASP A 75 7.15 0.29 -6.76
C ASP A 75 5.71 0.48 -6.26
N ALA A 76 5.49 1.48 -5.41
CA ALA A 76 4.15 1.81 -4.89
C ALA A 76 3.18 2.20 -6.02
N ARG A 77 3.63 2.99 -6.99
CA ARG A 77 2.82 3.37 -8.16
C ARG A 77 2.55 2.18 -9.08
N ALA A 78 3.53 1.31 -9.29
CA ALA A 78 3.36 0.10 -10.10
C ALA A 78 2.31 -0.84 -9.48
N GLU A 79 2.36 -1.02 -8.15
CA GLU A 79 1.39 -1.86 -7.44
C GLU A 79 -0.02 -1.28 -7.47
N LEU A 80 -0.17 0.03 -7.21
CA LEU A 80 -1.47 0.70 -7.35
C LEU A 80 -2.03 0.54 -8.78
N ALA A 81 -1.21 0.75 -9.80
CA ALA A 81 -1.64 0.59 -11.20
C ALA A 81 -2.05 -0.85 -11.53
N ARG A 82 -1.38 -1.85 -10.95
CA ARG A 82 -1.72 -3.28 -11.07
C ARG A 82 -3.10 -3.55 -10.48
N ILE A 83 -3.32 -3.14 -9.23
CA ILE A 83 -4.60 -3.30 -8.50
C ILE A 83 -5.74 -2.62 -9.27
N GLU A 84 -5.57 -1.37 -9.67
CA GLU A 84 -6.59 -0.65 -10.43
C GLU A 84 -6.92 -1.30 -11.77
N THR A 85 -5.91 -1.87 -12.44
CA THR A 85 -6.12 -2.55 -13.72
C THR A 85 -6.90 -3.84 -13.55
N GLU A 86 -6.60 -4.61 -12.51
CA GLU A 86 -7.36 -5.81 -12.13
C GLU A 86 -8.82 -5.43 -11.80
N ALA A 87 -9.02 -4.41 -10.96
CA ALA A 87 -10.34 -3.92 -10.56
C ALA A 87 -11.17 -3.45 -11.76
N ARG A 88 -10.58 -2.61 -12.63
CA ARG A 88 -11.24 -2.13 -13.86
C ARG A 88 -11.62 -3.28 -14.80
N THR A 89 -10.79 -4.32 -14.88
CA THR A 89 -11.06 -5.49 -15.73
C THR A 89 -12.21 -6.32 -15.18
N LEU A 90 -12.20 -6.61 -13.87
CA LEU A 90 -13.29 -7.32 -13.21
C LEU A 90 -14.61 -6.54 -13.27
N ALA A 91 -14.58 -5.23 -13.01
CA ALA A 91 -15.76 -4.38 -13.12
C ALA A 91 -16.35 -4.39 -14.54
N LYS A 92 -15.52 -4.38 -15.58
CA LYS A 92 -15.99 -4.51 -16.98
C LYS A 92 -16.64 -5.86 -17.25
N ILE A 93 -16.05 -6.96 -16.77
CA ILE A 93 -16.61 -8.30 -16.93
C ILE A 93 -17.98 -8.39 -16.24
N LEU A 94 -18.08 -7.94 -14.98
CA LEU A 94 -19.32 -7.95 -14.21
C LEU A 94 -20.43 -7.09 -14.85
N ASN A 95 -20.07 -5.89 -15.32
CA ASN A 95 -21.02 -5.00 -15.98
C ASN A 95 -21.49 -5.54 -17.34
N ALA A 96 -20.63 -6.24 -18.09
CA ALA A 96 -21.02 -6.87 -19.35
C ALA A 96 -22.06 -7.98 -19.15
N THR A 97 -22.00 -8.70 -18.03
CA THR A 97 -22.97 -9.75 -17.67
C THR A 97 -24.26 -9.21 -17.03
N SER A 98 -24.28 -7.93 -16.63
CA SER A 98 -25.42 -7.27 -15.97
C SER A 98 -26.25 -6.37 -16.90
N GLY A 99 -25.91 -6.31 -18.18
CA GLY A 99 -26.40 -5.29 -19.11
C GLY A 99 -27.87 -5.43 -19.51
N GLY A 100 -28.72 -4.53 -19.00
CA GLY A 100 -29.99 -4.13 -19.63
C GLY A 100 -31.27 -4.74 -19.07
N ASP A 101 -31.20 -5.57 -18.03
CA ASP A 101 -32.40 -6.18 -17.47
C ASP A 101 -33.24 -5.15 -16.71
N LEU A 102 -34.51 -5.06 -17.08
CA LEU A 102 -35.52 -4.25 -16.39
C LEU A 102 -35.66 -4.64 -14.91
N PHE A 103 -35.26 -5.87 -14.55
CA PHE A 103 -35.36 -6.43 -13.22
C PHE A 103 -34.02 -7.04 -12.80
N PRO A 104 -33.19 -6.34 -12.00
CA PRO A 104 -31.88 -6.84 -11.59
C PRO A 104 -32.02 -8.08 -10.70
N SER A 105 -31.13 -9.06 -10.89
CA SER A 105 -31.14 -10.30 -10.12
C SER A 105 -30.88 -10.08 -8.63
N VAL A 106 -31.34 -11.01 -7.79
CA VAL A 106 -31.07 -10.94 -6.35
C VAL A 106 -29.58 -11.08 -6.03
N LEU A 107 -28.79 -11.75 -6.88
CA LEU A 107 -27.33 -11.86 -6.75
C LEU A 107 -26.66 -10.50 -6.62
N GLU A 108 -27.14 -9.47 -7.32
CA GLU A 108 -26.60 -8.12 -7.24
C GLU A 108 -26.79 -7.46 -5.87
N GLN A 109 -27.75 -7.95 -5.08
CA GLN A 109 -28.06 -7.47 -3.73
C GLN A 109 -27.49 -8.36 -2.62
N ILE A 110 -26.71 -9.38 -2.98
CA ILE A 110 -26.10 -10.32 -2.04
C ILE A 110 -24.60 -10.03 -1.89
N SER A 111 -24.11 -10.19 -0.67
CA SER A 111 -22.69 -10.31 -0.33
C SER A 111 -22.50 -11.57 0.52
N VAL A 112 -21.37 -12.24 0.33
CA VAL A 112 -21.06 -13.51 1.00
C VAL A 112 -19.65 -13.48 1.53
N GLU A 113 -19.41 -14.06 2.70
CA GLU A 113 -18.06 -14.22 3.24
C GLU A 113 -17.17 -15.01 2.28
N ARG A 114 -15.89 -14.63 2.21
CA ARG A 114 -14.91 -15.27 1.33
C ARG A 114 -14.81 -16.78 1.59
N GLY A 115 -14.85 -17.56 0.52
CA GLY A 115 -14.76 -19.02 0.55
C GLY A 115 -16.09 -19.73 0.82
N TYR A 116 -17.22 -19.02 0.68
CA TYR A 116 -18.58 -19.57 0.71
C TYR A 116 -19.36 -19.30 -0.59
N GLU A 117 -18.73 -18.69 -1.59
CA GLU A 117 -19.34 -18.35 -2.88
C GLU A 117 -19.82 -19.61 -3.61
N THR A 118 -18.97 -20.64 -3.65
CA THR A 118 -19.28 -21.93 -4.26
C THR A 118 -20.40 -22.64 -3.52
N ALA A 119 -20.41 -22.58 -2.17
CA ALA A 119 -21.49 -23.12 -1.36
C ALA A 119 -22.83 -22.42 -1.66
N LEU A 120 -22.85 -21.09 -1.70
CA LEU A 120 -24.06 -20.32 -2.02
C LEU A 120 -24.55 -20.60 -3.44
N GLY A 121 -23.63 -20.61 -4.42
CA GLY A 121 -23.95 -20.90 -5.81
C GLY A 121 -24.46 -22.32 -6.04
N ALA A 122 -23.93 -23.32 -5.34
CA ALA A 122 -24.44 -24.70 -5.39
C ALA A 122 -25.77 -24.85 -4.66
N ALA A 123 -25.97 -24.13 -3.55
CA ALA A 123 -27.18 -24.20 -2.77
C ALA A 123 -28.38 -23.54 -3.45
N LEU A 124 -28.20 -22.41 -4.14
CA LEU A 124 -29.31 -21.66 -4.75
C LEU A 124 -29.35 -21.77 -6.28
N GLY A 125 -28.22 -21.99 -6.96
CA GLY A 125 -28.17 -22.13 -8.41
C GLY A 125 -28.77 -20.94 -9.15
N GLU A 126 -29.58 -21.23 -10.16
CA GLU A 126 -30.29 -20.24 -11.00
C GLU A 126 -31.27 -19.37 -10.21
N ASP A 127 -31.68 -19.79 -9.00
CA ASP A 127 -32.56 -18.99 -8.16
C ASP A 127 -31.88 -17.66 -7.71
N LEU A 128 -30.55 -17.56 -7.81
CA LEU A 128 -29.79 -16.32 -7.57
C LEU A 128 -29.97 -15.28 -8.70
N ASP A 129 -30.35 -15.72 -9.90
CA ASP A 129 -30.58 -14.84 -11.04
C ASP A 129 -32.00 -14.25 -11.03
N VAL A 130 -32.88 -14.76 -10.17
CA VAL A 130 -34.27 -14.29 -10.04
C VAL A 130 -34.33 -12.95 -9.28
N PRO A 131 -35.05 -11.93 -9.80
CA PRO A 131 -35.18 -10.62 -9.16
C PRO A 131 -36.10 -10.63 -7.93
N LEU A 132 -36.07 -9.54 -7.17
CA LEU A 132 -37.02 -9.30 -6.06
C LEU A 132 -38.26 -8.49 -6.49
N ASP A 133 -38.22 -7.86 -7.66
CA ASP A 133 -39.30 -6.98 -8.13
C ASP A 133 -40.55 -7.80 -8.48
N ARG A 134 -41.66 -7.51 -7.80
CA ARG A 134 -42.93 -8.23 -7.98
C ARG A 134 -43.59 -7.99 -9.34
N SER A 135 -43.16 -6.98 -10.08
CA SER A 135 -43.61 -6.74 -11.46
C SER A 135 -42.90 -7.64 -12.48
N ALA A 136 -41.80 -8.32 -12.08
CA ALA A 136 -41.17 -9.33 -12.89
C ALA A 136 -42.03 -10.62 -12.95
N PRO A 137 -42.10 -11.31 -14.11
CA PRO A 137 -42.88 -12.54 -14.26
C PRO A 137 -42.46 -13.68 -13.31
N VAL A 138 -41.18 -13.72 -12.95
CA VAL A 138 -40.61 -14.63 -11.95
C VAL A 138 -39.86 -13.76 -10.95
N HIS A 139 -40.21 -13.87 -9.68
CA HIS A 139 -39.59 -13.07 -8.61
C HIS A 139 -39.62 -13.78 -7.27
N TRP A 140 -38.74 -13.35 -6.37
CA TRP A 140 -38.79 -13.73 -4.96
C TRP A 140 -39.85 -12.94 -4.21
N GLY A 141 -40.74 -13.64 -3.52
CA GLY A 141 -41.71 -13.05 -2.60
C GLY A 141 -41.13 -12.83 -1.20
N GLU A 142 -41.84 -12.05 -0.38
CA GLU A 142 -41.53 -11.92 1.04
C GLU A 142 -41.67 -13.27 1.76
N SER A 143 -40.63 -13.65 2.51
CA SER A 143 -40.58 -14.91 3.26
C SER A 143 -39.70 -14.75 4.49
N THR A 144 -40.33 -14.56 5.65
CA THR A 144 -39.64 -14.47 6.93
C THR A 144 -39.49 -15.85 7.59
N VAL A 145 -38.41 -16.05 8.33
CA VAL A 145 -38.20 -17.24 9.16
C VAL A 145 -39.38 -17.38 10.13
N GLN A 146 -39.99 -18.56 10.17
CA GLN A 146 -41.15 -18.84 11.00
C GLN A 146 -40.74 -19.60 12.27
N PRO A 147 -41.40 -19.37 13.43
CA PRO A 147 -41.10 -20.12 14.66
C PRO A 147 -41.24 -21.64 14.54
N GLY A 148 -42.08 -22.11 13.61
CA GLY A 148 -42.29 -23.54 13.34
C GLY A 148 -41.33 -24.13 12.30
N ASP A 149 -40.40 -23.36 11.76
CA ASP A 149 -39.41 -23.88 10.83
C ASP A 149 -38.48 -24.87 11.55
N ALA A 150 -38.26 -26.03 10.92
CA ALA A 150 -37.37 -27.04 11.47
C ALA A 150 -35.96 -26.48 11.65
N VAL A 151 -35.33 -26.79 12.79
CA VAL A 151 -33.96 -26.40 13.06
C VAL A 151 -33.02 -27.28 12.24
N LEU A 152 -31.90 -26.73 11.77
CA LEU A 152 -30.83 -27.53 11.16
C LEU A 152 -30.29 -28.57 12.16
N PRO A 153 -29.69 -29.68 11.68
CA PRO A 153 -29.06 -30.66 12.56
C PRO A 153 -28.04 -30.01 13.52
N GLU A 154 -27.91 -30.58 14.71
CA GLU A 154 -27.02 -30.05 15.74
C GLU A 154 -25.57 -29.89 15.24
N GLY A 155 -24.95 -28.75 15.55
CA GLY A 155 -23.59 -28.41 15.12
C GLY A 155 -23.47 -27.91 13.68
N VAL A 156 -24.54 -27.92 12.89
CA VAL A 156 -24.53 -27.41 11.51
C VAL A 156 -24.71 -25.89 11.50
N LYS A 157 -23.72 -25.19 10.92
CA LYS A 157 -23.77 -23.74 10.72
C LYS A 157 -24.73 -23.40 9.58
N SER A 158 -25.64 -22.45 9.78
CA SER A 158 -26.53 -21.99 8.70
C SER A 158 -25.79 -21.08 7.71
N LEU A 159 -26.13 -21.18 6.42
CA LEU A 159 -25.63 -20.29 5.38
C LEU A 159 -26.04 -18.83 5.63
N ALA A 160 -27.16 -18.59 6.33
CA ALA A 160 -27.58 -17.24 6.75
C ALA A 160 -26.56 -16.53 7.66
N SER A 161 -25.64 -17.26 8.29
CA SER A 161 -24.60 -16.66 9.15
C SER A 161 -23.39 -16.13 8.40
N VAL A 162 -23.26 -16.46 7.09
CA VAL A 162 -22.11 -16.07 6.23
C VAL A 162 -22.55 -15.35 4.96
N VAL A 163 -23.86 -15.15 4.78
CA VAL A 163 -24.45 -14.49 3.62
C VAL A 163 -25.26 -13.30 4.09
N HIS A 164 -24.89 -12.11 3.65
CA HIS A 164 -25.70 -10.91 3.76
C HIS A 164 -26.60 -10.81 2.52
N ALA A 165 -27.90 -11.00 2.72
CA ALA A 165 -28.89 -11.03 1.64
C ALA A 165 -30.18 -10.30 2.04
N PRO A 166 -30.99 -9.92 1.04
CA PRO A 166 -32.33 -9.39 1.27
C PRO A 166 -33.22 -10.33 2.09
N SER A 167 -34.13 -9.76 2.88
CA SER A 167 -35.00 -10.50 3.82
C SER A 167 -35.83 -11.62 3.18
N GLN A 168 -36.15 -11.49 1.89
CA GLN A 168 -36.86 -12.45 1.06
C GLN A 168 -36.15 -13.81 1.00
N LEU A 169 -34.81 -13.82 1.12
CA LEU A 169 -34.00 -15.04 1.12
C LEU A 169 -33.72 -15.58 2.53
N ALA A 170 -34.06 -14.85 3.59
CA ALA A 170 -33.67 -15.18 4.96
C ALA A 170 -34.12 -16.59 5.36
N ARG A 171 -35.38 -16.94 5.06
CA ARG A 171 -35.93 -18.27 5.38
C ARG A 171 -35.19 -19.40 4.64
N ARG A 172 -34.85 -19.21 3.36
CA ARG A 172 -34.15 -20.22 2.57
C ARG A 172 -32.69 -20.40 3.00
N LEU A 173 -32.01 -19.30 3.30
CA LEU A 173 -30.64 -19.33 3.83
C LEU A 173 -30.60 -19.98 5.21
N ALA A 174 -31.59 -19.73 6.06
CA ALA A 174 -31.72 -20.37 7.38
C ALA A 174 -31.84 -21.90 7.28
N GLN A 175 -32.53 -22.41 6.25
CA GLN A 175 -32.74 -23.85 5.99
C GLN A 175 -31.63 -24.51 5.16
N THR A 176 -30.54 -23.80 4.91
CA THR A 176 -29.34 -24.31 4.23
C THR A 176 -28.20 -24.40 5.22
N GLY A 177 -27.72 -25.60 5.51
CA GLY A 177 -26.59 -25.85 6.39
C GLY A 177 -25.27 -25.94 5.63
N VAL A 178 -24.19 -25.43 6.20
CA VAL A 178 -22.82 -25.60 5.71
C VAL A 178 -22.15 -26.72 6.50
N VAL A 179 -21.57 -27.70 5.81
CA VAL A 179 -20.91 -28.86 6.40
C VAL A 179 -19.60 -29.19 5.70
N GLU A 180 -18.73 -29.92 6.39
CA GLU A 180 -17.61 -30.58 5.72
C GLU A 180 -18.11 -31.71 4.83
N ALA A 181 -17.43 -31.94 3.70
CA ALA A 181 -17.93 -32.89 2.69
C ALA A 181 -18.05 -34.33 3.24
N ALA A 182 -17.17 -34.70 4.18
CA ALA A 182 -17.20 -36.00 4.84
C ALA A 182 -18.45 -36.22 5.71
N ASP A 183 -19.05 -35.15 6.23
CA ASP A 183 -20.23 -35.20 7.09
C ASP A 183 -21.55 -35.18 6.33
N GLY A 184 -21.54 -34.68 5.09
CA GLY A 184 -22.75 -34.43 4.30
C GLY A 184 -23.68 -35.65 4.21
N ARG A 185 -23.15 -36.82 3.83
CA ARG A 185 -23.95 -38.05 3.72
C ARG A 185 -24.51 -38.54 5.07
N ARG A 186 -23.73 -38.41 6.15
CA ARG A 186 -24.15 -38.82 7.49
C ARG A 186 -25.27 -37.92 8.02
N LEU A 187 -25.15 -36.62 7.80
CA LEU A 187 -26.10 -35.61 8.27
C LEU A 187 -27.35 -35.50 7.38
N GLN A 188 -27.27 -35.90 6.11
CA GLN A 188 -28.40 -35.89 5.18
C GLN A 188 -29.62 -36.65 5.73
N ALA A 189 -29.39 -37.79 6.41
CA ALA A 189 -30.45 -38.60 6.99
C ALA A 189 -31.21 -37.91 8.14
N LEU A 190 -30.66 -36.82 8.68
CA LEU A 190 -31.25 -36.04 9.78
C LEU A 190 -32.00 -34.80 9.28
N LEU A 191 -32.00 -34.53 7.97
CA LEU A 191 -32.63 -33.35 7.41
C LEU A 191 -34.16 -33.44 7.49
N ALA A 192 -34.78 -32.36 7.95
CA ALA A 192 -36.23 -32.18 7.86
C ALA A 192 -36.63 -31.78 6.43
N PRO A 193 -37.92 -31.97 6.05
CA PRO A 193 -38.40 -31.54 4.75
C PRO A 193 -38.09 -30.07 4.44
N GLY A 194 -37.56 -29.81 3.24
CA GLY A 194 -37.16 -28.48 2.78
C GLY A 194 -35.71 -28.10 3.07
N GLN A 195 -35.01 -28.83 3.96
CA GLN A 195 -33.62 -28.55 4.30
C GLN A 195 -32.63 -29.07 3.26
N ARG A 196 -31.46 -28.44 3.23
CA ARG A 196 -30.31 -28.90 2.45
C ARG A 196 -29.00 -28.63 3.20
N LEU A 197 -27.99 -29.42 2.91
CA LEU A 197 -26.61 -29.21 3.33
C LEU A 197 -25.76 -28.93 2.10
N VAL A 198 -24.77 -28.06 2.27
CA VAL A 198 -23.81 -27.75 1.22
C VAL A 198 -22.40 -27.72 1.81
N SER A 199 -21.41 -28.21 1.08
CA SER A 199 -20.01 -28.04 1.44
C SER A 199 -19.47 -26.72 0.90
N ARG A 200 -18.33 -26.27 1.45
CA ARG A 200 -17.63 -25.09 0.94
C ARG A 200 -17.21 -25.23 -0.52
N ASP A 201 -16.90 -26.45 -0.94
CA ASP A 201 -16.54 -26.79 -2.31
C ASP A 201 -17.75 -26.97 -3.24
N GLY A 202 -18.98 -26.90 -2.71
CA GLY A 202 -20.21 -26.95 -3.51
C GLY A 202 -20.88 -28.32 -3.63
N ALA A 203 -20.44 -29.33 -2.88
CA ALA A 203 -21.20 -30.58 -2.80
C ALA A 203 -22.52 -30.33 -2.06
N LEU A 204 -23.61 -30.93 -2.52
CA LEU A 204 -24.97 -30.64 -2.07
C LEU A 204 -25.69 -31.93 -1.64
N TRP A 205 -26.35 -31.89 -0.49
CA TRP A 205 -27.25 -32.95 -0.01
C TRP A 205 -28.61 -32.37 0.35
N ARG A 206 -29.68 -32.93 -0.19
CA ARG A 206 -31.06 -32.50 0.11
C ARG A 206 -31.79 -33.55 0.92
N TRP A 207 -32.80 -33.09 1.66
CA TRP A 207 -33.66 -33.92 2.51
C TRP A 207 -34.37 -35.05 1.75
N ASP A 208 -34.63 -34.88 0.45
CA ASP A 208 -35.32 -35.85 -0.42
C ASP A 208 -34.41 -36.95 -0.97
N GLY A 209 -33.13 -36.95 -0.57
CA GLY A 209 -32.13 -37.94 -0.99
C GLY A 209 -31.28 -37.49 -2.18
N LEU A 210 -31.56 -36.35 -2.81
CA LEU A 210 -30.70 -35.83 -3.89
C LEU A 210 -29.33 -35.49 -3.33
N THR A 211 -28.28 -36.03 -3.96
CA THR A 211 -26.89 -35.71 -3.67
C THR A 211 -26.20 -35.28 -4.96
N ALA A 212 -25.50 -34.16 -4.93
CA ALA A 212 -24.63 -33.71 -6.01
C ALA A 212 -23.20 -33.54 -5.47
N GLY A 213 -22.20 -33.95 -6.26
CA GLY A 213 -20.80 -33.73 -5.93
C GLY A 213 -20.42 -32.26 -6.04
N ALA A 214 -19.23 -31.93 -5.54
CA ALA A 214 -18.58 -30.66 -5.85
C ALA A 214 -18.06 -30.73 -7.29
N ASP A 215 -18.92 -30.38 -8.25
CA ASP A 215 -18.55 -30.22 -9.67
C ASP A 215 -17.91 -28.82 -9.90
N ALA A 216 -17.66 -28.47 -11.16
CA ALA A 216 -17.15 -27.15 -11.53
C ALA A 216 -18.03 -26.02 -10.94
N PRO A 217 -17.43 -24.90 -10.49
CA PRO A 217 -18.18 -23.77 -9.93
C PRO A 217 -19.30 -23.30 -10.85
N THR A 218 -20.47 -23.04 -10.27
CA THR A 218 -21.61 -22.49 -11.03
C THR A 218 -21.32 -21.08 -11.52
N ALA A 219 -22.01 -20.64 -12.58
CA ALA A 219 -21.89 -19.26 -13.07
C ALA A 219 -22.17 -18.22 -11.97
N ALA A 220 -23.17 -18.49 -11.11
CA ALA A 220 -23.48 -17.65 -9.96
C ALA A 220 -22.34 -17.63 -8.92
N ALA A 221 -21.72 -18.78 -8.62
CA ALA A 221 -20.56 -18.84 -7.72
C ALA A 221 -19.37 -18.04 -8.27
N LEU A 222 -19.07 -18.17 -9.57
CA LEU A 222 -17.99 -17.41 -10.22
C LEU A 222 -18.26 -15.89 -10.17
N ARG A 223 -19.50 -15.47 -10.43
CA ARG A 223 -19.90 -14.06 -10.37
C ARG A 223 -19.80 -13.50 -8.95
N LEU A 224 -20.24 -14.25 -7.95
CA LEU A 224 -20.09 -13.89 -6.53
C LEU A 224 -18.61 -13.76 -6.14
N ALA A 225 -17.77 -14.71 -6.56
CA ALA A 225 -16.33 -14.66 -6.30
C ALA A 225 -15.65 -13.45 -6.96
N GLN A 226 -16.04 -13.12 -8.20
CA GLN A 226 -15.56 -11.92 -8.89
C GLN A 226 -16.00 -10.63 -8.19
N LYS A 227 -17.25 -10.55 -7.71
CA LYS A 227 -17.76 -9.41 -6.94
C LYS A 227 -17.01 -9.23 -5.62
N ASN A 228 -16.79 -10.32 -4.89
CA ASN A 228 -15.99 -10.31 -3.68
C ASN A 228 -14.55 -9.87 -3.96
N ARG A 229 -13.92 -10.39 -5.03
CA ARG A 229 -12.57 -9.97 -5.43
C ARG A 229 -12.50 -8.49 -5.80
N LEU A 230 -13.53 -7.96 -6.48
CA LEU A 230 -13.60 -6.54 -6.79
C LEU A 230 -13.66 -5.68 -5.52
N ALA A 231 -14.50 -6.06 -4.55
CA ALA A 231 -14.59 -5.37 -3.27
C ALA A 231 -13.26 -5.42 -2.47
N GLU A 232 -12.54 -6.54 -2.54
CA GLU A 232 -11.19 -6.65 -1.97
C GLU A 232 -10.19 -5.71 -2.65
N LEU A 233 -10.18 -5.68 -3.98
CA LEU A 233 -9.30 -4.81 -4.75
C LEU A 233 -9.58 -3.33 -4.48
N ASP A 234 -10.83 -2.94 -4.28
CA ASP A 234 -11.18 -1.57 -3.89
C ASP A 234 -10.57 -1.22 -2.51
N ALA A 235 -10.61 -2.14 -1.55
CA ALA A 235 -9.97 -1.96 -0.25
C ALA A 235 -8.42 -1.94 -0.35
N GLU A 236 -7.84 -2.83 -1.17
CA GLU A 236 -6.40 -2.86 -1.47
C GLU A 236 -5.95 -1.54 -2.13
N ALA A 237 -6.72 -0.99 -3.06
CA ALA A 237 -6.43 0.27 -3.75
C ALA A 237 -6.38 1.46 -2.79
N VAL A 238 -7.27 1.50 -1.79
CA VAL A 238 -7.24 2.53 -0.74
C VAL A 238 -5.93 2.47 0.04
N GLN A 239 -5.44 1.28 0.38
CA GLN A 239 -4.16 1.13 1.07
C GLN A 239 -2.97 1.46 0.16
N ALA A 240 -2.94 0.95 -1.06
CA ALA A 240 -1.88 1.25 -2.02
C ALA A 240 -1.78 2.76 -2.30
N THR A 241 -2.90 3.47 -2.36
CA THR A 241 -2.94 4.93 -2.49
C THR A 241 -2.27 5.65 -1.30
N ARG A 242 -2.43 5.13 -0.08
CA ARG A 242 -1.73 5.68 1.10
C ARG A 242 -0.23 5.49 1.00
N VAL A 243 0.21 4.29 0.62
CA VAL A 243 1.64 3.98 0.43
C VAL A 243 2.26 4.88 -0.65
N VAL A 244 1.57 5.12 -1.76
CA VAL A 244 2.02 6.06 -2.79
C VAL A 244 2.21 7.46 -2.20
N ARG A 245 1.23 7.98 -1.45
CA ARG A 245 1.33 9.31 -0.83
C ARG A 245 2.50 9.42 0.14
N GLU A 246 2.70 8.41 0.98
CA GLU A 246 3.84 8.36 1.92
C GLU A 246 5.19 8.38 1.18
N ALA A 247 5.30 7.65 0.07
CA ALA A 247 6.50 7.64 -0.77
C ALA A 247 6.70 8.97 -1.52
N GLU A 248 5.63 9.62 -1.98
CA GLU A 248 5.69 10.96 -2.60
C GLU A 248 6.19 12.01 -1.60
N GLU A 249 5.69 11.98 -0.37
CA GLU A 249 6.15 12.86 0.69
C GLU A 249 7.63 12.62 1.06
N ALA A 250 8.06 11.35 1.08
CA ALA A 250 9.46 11.00 1.33
C ALA A 250 10.39 11.54 0.23
N LEU A 251 10.01 11.38 -1.04
CA LEU A 251 10.76 11.94 -2.16
C LEU A 251 10.77 13.48 -2.10
N ALA A 252 9.64 14.12 -1.84
CA ALA A 252 9.56 15.58 -1.74
C ALA A 252 10.46 16.14 -0.62
N ARG A 253 10.55 15.45 0.53
CA ARG A 253 11.49 15.81 1.61
C ARG A 253 12.94 15.68 1.18
N ALA A 254 13.30 14.61 0.46
CA ALA A 254 14.65 14.41 -0.04
C ALA A 254 15.03 15.46 -1.11
N GLU A 255 14.12 15.79 -2.02
CA GLU A 255 14.31 16.86 -3.03
C GLU A 255 14.40 18.25 -2.38
N GLN A 256 13.74 18.48 -1.26
CA GLN A 256 13.89 19.72 -0.50
C GLN A 256 15.26 19.79 0.18
N ALA A 257 15.71 18.70 0.81
CA ALA A 257 17.05 18.64 1.41
C ALA A 257 18.14 18.87 0.36
N MET A 258 18.01 18.28 -0.84
CA MET A 258 18.94 18.49 -1.95
C MET A 258 18.97 19.92 -2.48
N ARG A 259 17.86 20.67 -2.37
CA ARG A 259 17.82 22.10 -2.74
C ARG A 259 18.41 23.02 -1.68
N GLN A 260 18.49 22.55 -0.44
CA GLN A 260 18.98 23.32 0.71
C GLN A 260 20.46 23.04 1.02
N ALA A 261 20.96 21.87 0.61
CA ALA A 261 22.38 21.50 0.64
C ALA A 261 23.15 22.22 -0.49
#